data_AF-A0A959JSZ3-F1
#
_entry.id   AF-A0A959JSZ3-F1
#
_cell.length_a   1.000
_cell.length_b   1.000
_cell.length_c   1.000
_cell.angle_alpha   90.00
_cell.angle_beta   90.00
_cell.angle_gamma   90.00
#
_symmetry.space_group_name_H-M   'P 1'
#
loop_
_entity.id
_entity.type
_entity.pdbx_description
1 polymer ?
#
loop_
_entity_poly.entity_id
_entity_poly.type
_entity_poly.pdbx_seq_one_letter_code
_entity_poly.pdbx_strand_id
1 'polypeptide(L)'
;MQHLLRRKVILFAGLFLMLAGTAEAQTSRGNYNFLGFEQKPYFFGITLGYNRADYRLYYSKNFILNDSILTANSVIGPGFNLGIVSNLKIGDYFDFRFLPTLSFAERNLSYTSPEGGREPYNRRIESVFVEFPFHVRYKSAPYNDKRLFVIAGVKYAFDVASDSRSRQ
;
A
#
# COMPACT_ATOMS: atom_id res chain seq x y z
N MET A 1 -42.38 12.41 -20.94
CA MET A 1 -41.20 11.56 -21.24
C MET A 1 -40.59 10.83 -20.02
N GLN A 2 -41.08 11.00 -18.79
CA GLN A 2 -40.46 10.39 -17.59
C GLN A 2 -40.98 8.98 -17.21
N HIS A 3 -42.18 8.60 -17.66
CA HIS A 3 -42.77 7.29 -17.31
C HIS A 3 -42.07 6.09 -18.00
N LEU A 4 -41.42 6.29 -19.15
CA LEU A 4 -40.71 5.23 -19.89
C LEU A 4 -39.43 4.78 -19.17
N LEU A 5 -38.74 5.68 -18.46
CA LEU A 5 -37.52 5.38 -17.71
C LEU A 5 -37.84 4.61 -16.42
N ARG A 6 -38.92 4.97 -15.71
CA ARG A 6 -39.34 4.28 -14.48
C ARG A 6 -39.66 2.80 -14.71
N ARG A 7 -40.30 2.47 -15.84
CA ARG A 7 -40.60 1.06 -16.19
C ARG A 7 -39.34 0.24 -16.49
N LYS A 8 -38.35 0.84 -17.17
CA LYS A 8 -37.05 0.20 -17.43
C LYS A 8 -36.27 -0.04 -16.14
N VAL A 9 -36.28 0.92 -15.22
CA VAL A 9 -35.63 0.80 -13.90
C VAL A 9 -36.28 -0.31 -13.07
N ILE A 10 -37.62 -0.39 -13.04
CA ILE A 10 -38.34 -1.45 -12.33
C ILE A 10 -38.03 -2.83 -12.93
N LEU A 11 -37.96 -2.95 -14.26
CA LEU A 11 -37.60 -4.20 -14.93
C LEU A 11 -36.16 -4.62 -14.61
N PHE A 12 -35.20 -3.71 -14.64
CA PHE A 12 -33.82 -3.99 -14.27
C PHE A 12 -33.68 -4.39 -12.79
N ALA A 13 -34.37 -3.70 -11.89
CA ALA A 13 -34.38 -4.02 -10.46
C ALA A 13 -35.02 -5.39 -10.19
N GLY A 14 -36.11 -5.72 -10.89
CA GLY A 14 -36.76 -7.03 -10.81
C GLY A 14 -35.87 -8.17 -11.33
N LEU A 15 -35.18 -7.95 -12.45
CA LEU A 15 -34.21 -8.91 -13.00
C LEU A 15 -33.04 -9.13 -12.05
N PHE A 16 -32.53 -8.06 -11.43
CA PHE A 16 -31.47 -8.14 -10.43
C PHE A 16 -31.89 -8.92 -9.18
N LEU A 17 -33.12 -8.73 -8.71
CA LEU A 17 -33.70 -9.49 -7.59
C LEU A 17 -33.89 -10.98 -7.90
N MET A 18 -34.26 -11.34 -9.12
CA MET A 18 -34.39 -12.74 -9.53
C MET A 18 -33.01 -13.44 -9.63
N LEU A 19 -31.97 -12.72 -10.04
CA LEU A 19 -30.60 -13.25 -10.09
C LEU A 19 -29.96 -13.41 -8.70
N ALA A 20 -30.48 -12.74 -7.67
CA ALA A 20 -29.98 -12.84 -6.30
C ALA A 20 -30.45 -14.13 -5.57
N GLY A 21 -31.49 -14.81 -6.07
CA GLY A 21 -32.12 -15.94 -5.40
C GLY A 21 -31.40 -17.30 -5.50
N THR A 22 -30.32 -17.40 -6.30
CA THR A 22 -29.59 -18.67 -6.53
C THR A 22 -28.17 -18.68 -5.97
N ALA A 23 -27.81 -17.70 -5.13
CA ALA A 23 -26.50 -17.63 -4.50
C ALA A 23 -26.42 -18.56 -3.26
N GLU A 24 -26.36 -19.87 -3.51
CA GLU A 24 -25.86 -20.83 -2.53
C GLU A 24 -24.34 -20.63 -2.39
N ALA A 25 -23.93 -19.73 -1.49
CA ALA A 25 -22.54 -19.58 -1.10
C ALA A 25 -22.14 -20.78 -0.23
N GLN A 26 -21.82 -21.90 -0.89
CA GLN A 26 -21.47 -23.15 -0.24
C GLN A 26 -20.33 -22.93 0.75
N THR A 27 -20.64 -23.02 2.04
CA THR A 27 -19.65 -23.20 3.10
C THR A 27 -19.04 -24.58 2.90
N SER A 28 -17.93 -24.63 2.16
CA SER A 28 -17.18 -25.86 1.92
C SER A 28 -16.82 -26.52 3.26
N ARG A 29 -17.38 -27.72 3.49
CA ARG A 29 -17.05 -28.57 4.64
C ARG A 29 -15.68 -29.21 4.40
N GLY A 30 -14.72 -28.87 5.27
CA GLY A 30 -13.47 -29.63 5.44
C GLY A 30 -12.27 -29.05 4.69
N ASN A 31 -11.41 -28.34 5.41
CA ASN A 31 -10.24 -27.67 4.88
C ASN A 31 -8.99 -28.57 4.92
N TYR A 32 -8.86 -29.49 3.95
CA TYR A 32 -7.68 -30.36 3.84
C TYR A 32 -6.38 -29.58 3.58
N ASN A 33 -6.45 -28.38 2.99
CA ASN A 33 -5.27 -27.53 2.74
C ASN A 33 -4.79 -26.78 3.99
N PHE A 34 -5.69 -26.45 4.92
CA PHE A 34 -5.32 -25.75 6.16
C PHE A 34 -4.54 -26.65 7.11
N LEU A 35 -4.95 -27.91 7.29
CA LEU A 35 -4.25 -28.84 8.18
C LEU A 35 -2.79 -29.06 7.75
N GLY A 36 -2.55 -29.18 6.44
CA GLY A 36 -1.19 -29.30 5.89
C GLY A 36 -0.38 -28.00 5.94
N PHE A 37 -1.03 -26.83 5.90
CA PHE A 37 -0.39 -25.53 6.07
C PHE A 37 -0.05 -25.24 7.53
N GLU A 38 -0.94 -25.60 8.46
CA GLU A 38 -0.81 -25.34 9.89
C GLU A 38 0.38 -26.05 10.53
N GLN A 39 0.72 -27.24 10.03
CA GLN A 39 1.85 -28.03 10.53
C GLN A 39 3.21 -27.49 10.06
N LYS A 40 3.26 -26.58 9.09
CA LYS A 40 4.54 -26.10 8.55
C LYS A 40 5.21 -25.13 9.54
N PRO A 41 6.47 -25.39 9.95
CA PRO A 41 7.19 -24.51 10.86
C PRO A 41 7.59 -23.19 10.18
N TYR A 42 7.74 -23.18 8.85
CA TYR A 42 8.06 -21.98 8.08
C TYR A 42 7.22 -21.88 6.80
N PHE A 43 7.03 -20.65 6.34
CA PHE A 43 6.30 -20.32 5.11
C PHE A 43 6.96 -19.17 4.36
N PHE A 44 7.07 -19.33 3.04
CA PHE A 44 7.56 -18.30 2.14
C PHE A 44 6.48 -17.84 1.18
N GLY A 45 6.45 -16.55 0.87
CA GLY A 45 5.51 -15.96 -0.07
C GLY A 45 6.06 -14.69 -0.72
N ILE A 46 5.24 -14.05 -1.55
CA ILE A 46 5.56 -12.78 -2.22
C ILE A 46 4.52 -11.75 -1.78
N THR A 47 4.95 -10.51 -1.57
CA THR A 47 4.08 -9.38 -1.30
C THR A 47 4.24 -8.31 -2.37
N LEU A 48 3.10 -7.81 -2.84
CA LEU A 48 3.01 -6.66 -3.73
C LEU A 48 2.16 -5.60 -3.02
N GLY A 49 2.66 -4.37 -2.96
CA GLY A 49 1.97 -3.24 -2.37
C GLY A 49 1.99 -2.04 -3.29
N TYR A 50 1.01 -1.17 -3.13
CA TYR A 50 0.99 0.16 -3.75
C TYR A 50 1.21 1.20 -2.65
N ASN A 51 2.04 2.19 -2.91
CA ASN A 51 2.28 3.30 -2.00
C ASN A 51 2.12 4.65 -2.71
N ARG A 52 1.97 5.69 -1.90
CA ARG A 52 1.98 7.09 -2.35
C ARG A 52 2.88 7.86 -1.40
N ALA A 53 3.71 8.73 -1.95
CA ALA A 53 4.69 9.46 -1.18
C ALA A 53 4.71 10.94 -1.57
N ASP A 54 4.96 11.80 -0.59
CA ASP A 54 5.15 13.22 -0.74
C ASP A 54 6.24 13.73 0.23
N TYR A 55 6.64 14.98 0.06
CA TYR A 55 7.54 15.68 0.96
C TYR A 55 6.78 16.64 1.88
N ARG A 56 7.15 16.63 3.16
CA ARG A 56 6.81 17.74 4.06
C ARG A 56 7.86 18.83 3.93
N LEU A 57 7.48 19.93 3.28
CA LEU A 57 8.35 21.08 3.07
C LEU A 57 8.46 21.93 4.34
N TYR A 58 9.68 22.34 4.69
CA TYR A 58 9.97 23.32 5.74
C TYR A 58 10.67 24.52 5.11
N TYR A 59 10.02 25.68 5.16
CA TYR A 59 10.57 26.92 4.60
C TYR A 59 11.47 27.63 5.61
N SER A 60 12.58 28.16 5.12
CA SER A 60 13.42 29.05 5.92
C SER A 60 12.77 30.43 6.05
N LYS A 61 13.15 31.21 7.06
CA LYS A 61 12.65 32.59 7.24
C LYS A 61 12.96 33.50 6.05
N ASN A 62 14.04 33.21 5.32
CA ASN A 62 14.48 33.96 4.15
C ASN A 62 13.76 33.54 2.86
N PHE A 63 12.90 32.52 2.90
CA PHE A 63 12.16 32.05 1.72
C PHE A 63 11.25 33.14 1.13
N ILE A 64 10.67 33.98 1.99
CA ILE A 64 9.78 35.09 1.59
C ILE A 64 10.57 36.21 0.87
N LEU A 65 11.87 36.33 1.15
CA LEU A 65 12.74 37.34 0.55
C LEU A 65 13.37 36.86 -0.77
N ASN A 66 13.03 35.65 -1.23
CA ASN A 66 13.58 35.08 -2.45
C ASN A 66 12.83 35.59 -3.68
N ASP A 67 13.56 36.16 -4.63
CA ASP A 67 13.01 36.70 -5.88
C ASP A 67 12.89 35.64 -7.00
N SER A 68 13.42 34.43 -6.79
CA SER A 68 13.41 33.37 -7.83
C SER A 68 12.28 32.35 -7.69
N ILE A 69 11.75 32.14 -6.47
CA ILE A 69 10.75 31.10 -6.20
C ILE A 69 9.66 31.71 -5.31
N LEU A 70 8.44 31.81 -5.85
CA LEU A 70 7.28 32.33 -5.14
C LEU A 70 6.63 31.26 -4.24
N THR A 71 6.47 30.05 -4.78
CA THR A 71 5.96 28.91 -4.03
C THR A 71 6.72 27.64 -4.39
N ALA A 72 6.87 26.76 -3.40
CA ALA A 72 7.23 25.38 -3.63
C ALA A 72 6.11 24.53 -3.04
N ASN A 73 5.64 23.52 -3.76
CA ASN A 73 4.60 22.63 -3.29
C ASN A 73 5.04 21.19 -3.50
N SER A 74 4.74 20.33 -2.54
CA SER A 74 4.92 18.90 -2.72
C SER A 74 3.70 18.31 -3.39
N VAL A 75 3.94 17.52 -4.42
CA VAL A 75 2.92 16.77 -5.15
C VAL A 75 3.13 15.29 -4.87
N ILE A 76 2.06 14.62 -4.47
CA ILE A 76 2.05 13.18 -4.18
C ILE A 76 2.39 12.41 -5.46
N GLY A 77 3.41 11.55 -5.39
CA GLY A 77 3.75 10.62 -6.45
C GLY A 77 3.36 9.17 -6.10
N PRO A 78 3.15 8.32 -7.13
CA PRO A 78 2.86 6.90 -6.94
C PRO A 78 4.12 6.10 -6.61
N GLY A 79 3.92 4.90 -6.08
CA GLY A 79 4.99 3.95 -5.84
C GLY A 79 4.47 2.52 -5.67
N PHE A 80 5.37 1.55 -5.66
CA PHE A 80 5.03 0.15 -5.40
C PHE A 80 6.08 -0.51 -4.51
N ASN A 81 5.65 -1.56 -3.81
CA ASN A 81 6.46 -2.35 -2.90
C ASN A 81 6.48 -3.79 -3.42
N LEU A 82 7.66 -4.38 -3.52
CA LEU A 82 7.83 -5.79 -3.84
C LEU A 82 8.71 -6.43 -2.79
N GLY A 83 8.22 -7.50 -2.15
CA GLY A 83 8.95 -8.14 -1.07
C GLY A 83 8.74 -9.63 -1.02
N ILE A 84 9.63 -10.30 -0.30
CA ILE A 84 9.54 -11.72 0.02
C ILE A 84 8.99 -11.82 1.45
N VAL A 85 7.97 -12.66 1.63
CA VAL A 85 7.44 -13.00 2.95
C VAL A 85 8.20 -14.20 3.47
N SER A 86 8.85 -14.05 4.62
CA SER A 86 9.44 -15.16 5.38
C SER A 86 8.77 -15.23 6.73
N ASN A 87 8.05 -16.31 7.01
CA ASN A 87 7.28 -16.47 8.24
C ASN A 87 7.74 -17.73 8.96
N LEU A 88 8.11 -17.60 10.23
CA LEU A 88 8.49 -18.67 11.13
C LEU A 88 7.39 -18.81 12.19
N LYS A 89 6.76 -19.97 12.27
CA LYS A 89 5.73 -20.29 13.25
C LYS A 89 6.40 -20.69 14.57
N ILE A 90 6.00 -20.04 15.67
CA ILE A 90 6.49 -20.30 17.03
C ILE A 90 5.28 -20.72 17.87
N GLY A 91 5.05 -22.03 17.98
CA GLY A 91 3.83 -22.58 18.56
C GLY A 91 2.59 -22.22 17.74
N ASP A 92 1.40 -22.33 18.33
CA ASP A 92 0.15 -22.21 17.55
C ASP A 92 -0.34 -20.77 17.35
N TYR A 93 0.07 -19.86 18.23
CA TYR A 93 -0.46 -18.50 18.30
C TYR A 93 0.53 -17.41 17.89
N PHE A 94 1.85 -17.69 17.88
CA PHE A 94 2.86 -16.69 17.54
C PHE A 94 3.57 -17.02 16.24
N ASP A 95 3.86 -15.99 15.44
CA ASP A 95 4.77 -16.09 14.31
C ASP A 95 5.79 -14.94 14.34
N PHE A 96 7.01 -15.24 13.96
CA PHE A 96 8.00 -14.24 13.58
C PHE A 96 7.97 -14.07 12.06
N ARG A 97 7.87 -12.82 11.59
CA ARG A 97 7.76 -12.50 10.17
C ARG A 97 8.83 -11.49 9.76
N PHE A 98 9.62 -11.87 8.77
CA PHE A 98 10.62 -11.04 8.12
C PHE A 98 10.20 -10.75 6.68
N LEU A 99 10.33 -9.50 6.23
CA LEU A 99 9.80 -9.02 4.94
C LEU A 99 10.82 -8.21 4.14
N PRO A 100 11.95 -8.78 3.68
CA PRO A 100 12.88 -8.04 2.82
C PRO A 100 12.13 -7.50 1.60
N THR A 101 12.10 -6.18 1.46
CA THR A 101 11.22 -5.48 0.53
C THR A 101 11.97 -4.36 -0.18
N LEU A 102 11.75 -4.24 -1.48
CA LEU A 102 12.12 -3.07 -2.27
C LEU A 102 10.89 -2.17 -2.39
N SER A 103 11.02 -0.93 -1.94
CA SER A 103 9.96 0.08 -2.04
C SER A 103 10.39 1.18 -3.00
N PHE A 104 9.72 1.23 -4.14
CA PHE A 104 9.87 2.30 -5.13
C PHE A 104 8.88 3.40 -4.79
N ALA A 105 9.36 4.63 -4.70
CA ALA A 105 8.54 5.79 -4.42
C ALA A 105 8.93 6.95 -5.34
N GLU A 106 7.93 7.61 -5.89
CA GLU A 106 8.08 8.86 -6.62
C GLU A 106 7.55 10.01 -5.78
N ARG A 107 8.24 11.15 -5.80
CA ARG A 107 7.81 12.40 -5.19
C ARG A 107 8.08 13.55 -6.13
N ASN A 108 7.14 14.48 -6.24
CA ASN A 108 7.24 15.60 -7.17
C ASN A 108 7.28 16.92 -6.39
N LEU A 109 8.19 17.83 -6.75
CA LEU A 109 8.26 19.18 -6.22
C LEU A 109 7.89 20.17 -7.31
N SER A 110 6.81 20.92 -7.10
CA SER A 110 6.32 21.94 -8.02
C SER A 110 6.77 23.31 -7.55
N TYR A 111 7.45 24.06 -8.41
CA TYR A 111 7.93 25.42 -8.14
C TYR A 111 7.21 26.42 -9.03
N THR A 112 6.76 27.52 -8.42
CA THR A 112 6.17 28.65 -9.16
C THR A 112 7.14 29.84 -9.12
N SER A 113 7.44 30.40 -10.28
CA SER A 113 8.24 31.62 -10.42
C SER A 113 7.36 32.87 -10.26
N PRO A 114 7.88 33.98 -9.70
CA PRO A 114 7.15 35.24 -9.59
C PRO A 114 6.89 35.93 -10.95
N GLU A 115 7.60 35.57 -12.02
CA GLU A 115 7.25 36.01 -13.39
C GLU A 115 5.96 35.31 -13.84
N GLY A 116 4.82 35.95 -13.55
CA GLY A 116 3.48 35.46 -13.89
C GLY A 116 3.36 35.14 -15.39
N GLY A 117 3.17 33.86 -15.71
CA GLY A 117 3.00 33.39 -17.10
C GLY A 117 3.78 32.12 -17.46
N ARG A 118 4.66 31.61 -16.59
CA ARG A 118 5.33 30.31 -16.78
C ARG A 118 4.59 29.19 -16.05
N GLU A 119 4.41 28.06 -16.73
CA GLU A 119 3.89 26.82 -16.15
C GLU A 119 4.72 26.39 -14.92
N PRO A 120 4.10 25.77 -13.89
CA PRO A 120 4.81 25.30 -12.71
C PRO A 120 5.94 24.33 -13.10
N TYR A 121 7.14 24.60 -12.60
CA TYR A 121 8.28 23.71 -12.84
C TYR A 121 8.20 22.51 -11.89
N ASN A 122 7.90 21.34 -12.45
CA ASN A 122 7.81 20.09 -11.70
C ASN A 122 9.13 19.33 -11.76
N ARG A 123 9.75 19.14 -10.60
CA ARG A 123 10.93 18.28 -10.42
C ARG A 123 10.51 16.93 -9.86
N ARG A 124 10.68 15.89 -10.66
CA ARG A 124 10.47 14.49 -10.25
C ARG A 124 11.68 13.96 -9.52
N ILE A 125 11.43 13.34 -8.37
CA ILE A 125 12.46 12.73 -7.52
C ILE A 125 12.03 11.28 -7.26
N GLU A 126 12.80 10.35 -7.79
CA GLU A 126 12.60 8.92 -7.60
C GLU A 126 13.48 8.42 -6.45
N SER A 127 12.95 7.53 -5.63
CA SER A 127 13.66 6.93 -4.50
C SER A 127 13.43 5.43 -4.46
N VAL A 128 14.49 4.68 -4.13
CA VAL A 128 14.42 3.22 -4.01
C VAL A 128 14.90 2.83 -2.62
N PHE A 129 13.98 2.38 -1.79
CA PHE A 129 14.27 1.94 -0.43
C PHE A 129 14.43 0.44 -0.36
N VAL A 130 15.49 0.00 0.32
CA VAL A 130 15.59 -1.37 0.81
C VAL A 130 15.06 -1.37 2.24
N GLU A 131 14.02 -2.15 2.48
CA GLU A 131 13.34 -2.28 3.77
C GLU A 131 13.52 -3.67 4.35
N PHE A 132 13.78 -3.71 5.66
CA PHE A 132 13.90 -4.90 6.49
C PHE A 132 12.92 -4.81 7.68
N PRO A 133 11.62 -5.09 7.47
CA PRO A 133 10.63 -5.16 8.52
C PRO A 133 10.71 -6.50 9.25
N PHE A 134 10.88 -6.43 10.57
CA PHE A 134 10.83 -7.57 11.48
C PHE A 134 9.58 -7.44 12.35
N HIS A 135 8.71 -8.44 12.28
CA HIS A 135 7.43 -8.42 12.97
C HIS A 135 7.23 -9.67 13.81
N VAL A 136 6.54 -9.50 14.93
CA VAL A 136 5.91 -10.57 15.69
C VAL A 136 4.41 -10.46 15.48
N ARG A 137 3.79 -11.59 15.15
CA ARG A 137 2.35 -11.69 14.92
C ARG A 137 1.74 -12.62 15.95
N TYR A 138 0.77 -12.10 16.70
CA TYR A 138 -0.07 -12.88 17.60
C TYR A 138 -1.41 -13.18 16.91
N LYS A 139 -1.80 -14.45 16.86
CA LYS A 139 -2.98 -14.93 16.12
C LYS A 139 -4.01 -15.50 17.09
N SER A 140 -5.30 -15.31 16.80
CA SER A 140 -6.39 -15.98 17.50
C SER A 140 -6.41 -17.48 17.21
N ALA A 141 -7.27 -18.25 17.88
CA ALA A 141 -7.68 -19.54 17.34
C ALA A 141 -8.36 -19.35 15.96
N PRO A 142 -8.11 -20.22 14.98
CA PRO A 142 -8.80 -20.17 13.69
C PRO A 142 -10.30 -20.44 13.88
N TYR A 143 -11.12 -19.73 13.13
CA TYR A 143 -12.56 -20.00 13.02
C TYR A 143 -12.86 -20.29 11.54
N ASN A 144 -13.05 -21.58 11.22
CA ASN A 144 -13.04 -22.07 9.84
C ASN A 144 -11.76 -21.59 9.11
N ASP A 145 -11.90 -20.95 7.94
CA ASP A 145 -10.79 -20.50 7.11
C ASP A 145 -10.29 -19.08 7.44
N LYS A 146 -10.81 -18.51 8.55
CA LYS A 146 -10.52 -17.14 8.94
C LYS A 146 -9.78 -17.11 10.26
N ARG A 147 -8.85 -16.16 10.38
CA ARG A 147 -8.04 -15.98 11.59
C ARG A 147 -7.78 -14.50 11.81
N LEU A 148 -8.03 -14.04 13.03
CA LEU A 148 -7.66 -12.70 13.44
C LEU A 148 -6.22 -12.71 13.95
N PHE A 149 -5.51 -11.60 13.75
CA PHE A 149 -4.17 -11.45 14.27
C PHE A 149 -3.84 -9.99 14.54
N VAL A 150 -2.94 -9.78 15.49
CA VAL A 150 -2.30 -8.50 15.78
C VAL A 150 -0.82 -8.64 15.42
N ILE A 151 -0.24 -7.59 14.84
CA ILE A 151 1.15 -7.56 14.42
C ILE A 151 1.82 -6.32 15.02
N ALA A 152 3.04 -6.51 15.53
CA ALA A 152 3.90 -5.45 16.02
C ALA A 152 5.33 -5.73 15.57
N GLY A 153 6.14 -4.69 15.39
CA GLY A 153 7.48 -4.88 14.86
C GLY A 153 8.26 -3.60 14.66
N VAL A 154 9.48 -3.77 14.18
CA VAL A 154 10.39 -2.69 13.82
C VAL A 154 10.74 -2.81 12.36
N LYS A 155 10.88 -1.66 11.68
CA LYS A 155 11.30 -1.61 10.29
C LYS A 155 12.57 -0.79 10.18
N TYR A 156 13.61 -1.38 9.63
CA TYR A 156 14.81 -0.67 9.20
C TYR A 156 14.72 -0.43 7.70
N ALA A 157 15.00 0.78 7.24
CA ALA A 157 14.95 1.14 5.83
C ALA A 157 16.07 2.11 5.48
N PHE A 158 16.65 1.96 4.29
CA PHE A 158 17.61 2.93 3.74
C PHE A 158 17.41 3.11 2.25
N ASP A 159 17.72 4.31 1.78
CA ASP A 159 17.64 4.67 0.36
C ASP A 159 18.92 4.26 -0.37
N VAL A 160 18.77 3.53 -1.46
CA VAL A 160 19.86 3.07 -2.32
C VAL A 160 20.06 3.97 -3.54
N ALA A 161 19.00 4.68 -3.96
CA ALA A 161 19.06 5.58 -5.11
C ALA A 161 19.60 6.97 -4.77
N SER A 162 19.92 7.23 -3.49
CA SER A 162 20.41 8.54 -3.05
C SER A 162 21.87 8.80 -3.49
N ASP A 163 22.02 9.78 -4.39
CA ASP A 163 23.30 10.35 -4.88
C ASP A 163 24.13 11.10 -3.81
N SER A 164 23.80 10.96 -2.53
CA SER A 164 24.55 11.55 -1.43
C SER A 164 25.84 10.79 -1.11
N ARG A 165 25.94 9.49 -1.49
CA ARG A 165 27.13 8.66 -1.28
C ARG A 165 28.09 8.59 -2.47
N SER A 166 27.68 9.04 -3.65
CA SER A 166 28.49 9.02 -4.89
C SER A 166 29.36 10.27 -5.06
N ARG A 167 29.14 11.31 -4.24
CA ARG A 167 29.97 12.52 -4.19
C ARG A 167 30.92 12.48 -2.98
N GLN A 168 31.96 11.66 -3.07
CA GLN A 168 33.17 11.74 -2.24
C GLN A 168 34.40 11.72 -3.14
#